data_AF-A0A497VCY5-F1
#
_entry.id   AF-A0A497VCY5-F1
#
_cell.length_a   1.000
_cell.length_b   1.000
_cell.length_c   1.000
_cell.angle_alpha   90.00
_cell.angle_beta   90.00
_cell.angle_gamma   90.00
#
_symmetry.space_group_name_H-M   'P 1'
#
loop_
_entity.id
_entity.type
_entity.pdbx_description
1 polymer ?
#
loop_
_entity_poly.entity_id
_entity_poly.type
_entity_poly.pdbx_seq_one_letter_code
_entity_poly.pdbx_strand_id
1 'polypeptide(L)'
;MRNDVYKQLEELFKNKVNKSDELFNKFCYNYIIETVNDSDILEVLNQNNRDVNISIVEYFKNDKILIRAIKVLTLLELSKDFKEFNKYDKILKKDKDIIIVKFDEILKKFMNK
;
A
#
# COMPACT_ATOMS: atom_id res chain seq x y z
N MET A 1 -7.98 2.33 13.96
CA MET A 1 -8.10 2.06 12.51
C MET A 1 -6.77 2.24 11.76
N ARG A 2 -6.18 3.44 11.66
CA ARG A 2 -4.94 3.70 10.91
C ARG A 2 -3.75 2.82 11.36
N ASN A 3 -3.48 2.82 12.67
CA ASN A 3 -2.44 1.98 13.25
C ASN A 3 -2.72 0.48 13.09
N ASP A 4 -4.00 0.09 13.07
CA ASP A 4 -4.39 -1.31 12.91
C ASP A 4 -4.16 -1.77 11.46
N VAL A 5 -4.50 -0.95 10.47
CA VAL A 5 -4.19 -1.22 9.05
C VAL A 5 -2.68 -1.32 8.83
N TYR A 6 -1.90 -0.40 9.43
CA TYR A 6 -0.43 -0.46 9.36
C TYR A 6 0.12 -1.77 9.95
N LYS A 7 -0.29 -2.14 11.16
CA LYS A 7 0.14 -3.38 11.82
C LYS A 7 -0.27 -4.62 11.05
N GLN A 8 -1.50 -4.70 10.58
CA GLN A 8 -1.97 -5.84 9.78
C GLN A 8 -1.18 -5.98 8.48
N LEU A 9 -0.90 -4.85 7.81
CA LEU A 9 -0.10 -4.84 6.59
C LEU A 9 1.33 -5.31 6.86
N GLU A 10 1.93 -4.85 7.96
CA GLU A 10 3.25 -5.24 8.40
C GLU A 10 3.33 -6.73 8.73
N GLU A 11 2.43 -7.23 9.56
CA GLU A 11 2.36 -8.64 9.95
C GLU A 11 2.14 -9.54 8.74
N LEU A 12 1.19 -9.19 7.87
CA LEU A 12 0.88 -9.97 6.68
C LEU A 12 2.04 -9.99 5.68
N PHE A 13 2.72 -8.86 5.48
CA PHE A 13 3.93 -8.79 4.67
C PHE A 13 5.04 -9.66 5.25
N LYS A 14 5.32 -9.53 6.54
CA LYS A 14 6.34 -10.32 7.24
C LYS A 14 6.04 -11.82 7.12
N ASN A 15 4.79 -12.22 7.29
CA ASN A 15 4.35 -13.62 7.16
C ASN A 15 4.52 -14.18 5.73
N LYS A 16 4.29 -13.37 4.68
CA LYS A 16 4.38 -13.83 3.27
C LYS A 16 5.78 -13.72 2.69
N VAL A 17 6.63 -12.85 3.24
CA VAL A 17 7.93 -12.51 2.66
C VAL A 17 9.10 -13.03 3.52
N ASN A 18 8.90 -13.27 4.82
CA ASN A 18 9.94 -13.62 5.81
C ASN A 18 11.12 -12.64 5.79
N LYS A 19 10.85 -11.33 5.85
CA LYS A 19 11.84 -10.27 5.63
C LYS A 19 11.77 -9.12 6.63
N SER A 20 12.81 -8.30 6.62
CA SER A 20 13.09 -7.18 7.54
C SER A 20 12.17 -5.97 7.38
N ASP A 21 12.16 -5.11 8.40
CA ASP A 21 11.41 -3.85 8.46
C ASP A 21 11.77 -2.89 7.31
N GLU A 22 13.04 -2.87 6.89
CA GLU A 22 13.48 -2.05 5.76
C GLU A 22 12.74 -2.42 4.46
N LEU A 23 12.52 -3.72 4.25
CA LEU A 23 11.80 -4.20 3.07
C LEU A 23 10.31 -3.95 3.16
N PHE A 24 9.76 -3.94 4.37
CA PHE A 24 8.39 -3.49 4.60
C PHE A 24 8.22 -1.99 4.28
N ASN A 25 9.14 -1.13 4.74
CA ASN A 25 9.11 0.29 4.42
C ASN A 25 9.21 0.53 2.91
N LYS A 26 10.12 -0.17 2.23
CA LYS A 26 10.26 -0.11 0.77
C LYS A 26 9.00 -0.60 0.04
N PHE A 27 8.36 -1.64 0.57
CA PHE A 27 7.07 -2.11 0.06
C PHE A 27 5.99 -1.02 0.18
N CYS A 28 5.84 -0.41 1.35
CA CYS A 28 4.88 0.67 1.57
C CYS A 28 5.16 1.87 0.64
N TYR A 29 6.42 2.29 0.51
CA TYR A 29 6.78 3.35 -0.43
C TYR A 29 6.35 3.02 -1.86
N ASN A 30 6.76 1.87 -2.38
CA ASN A 30 6.55 1.51 -3.78
C ASN A 30 5.09 1.26 -4.16
N TYR A 31 4.30 0.69 -3.25
CA TYR A 31 2.93 0.22 -3.56
C TYR A 31 1.83 1.11 -3.00
N ILE A 32 2.17 2.02 -2.08
CA ILE A 32 1.22 2.93 -1.43
C ILE A 32 1.65 4.36 -1.72
N ILE A 33 2.80 4.81 -1.23
CA ILE A 33 3.18 6.23 -1.24
C ILE A 33 3.43 6.76 -2.66
N GLU A 34 4.26 6.09 -3.47
CA GLU A 34 4.55 6.53 -4.85
C GLU A 34 3.34 6.43 -5.79
N THR A 35 2.28 5.74 -5.34
CA THR A 35 1.10 5.43 -6.16
C THR A 35 -0.11 6.32 -5.86
N VAL A 36 0.04 7.33 -5.01
CA VAL A 36 -1.00 8.34 -4.71
C VAL A 36 -0.62 9.72 -5.27
N ASN A 37 -1.56 10.65 -5.33
CA ASN A 37 -1.31 12.01 -5.85
C ASN A 37 -0.36 12.81 -4.98
N ASP A 38 0.47 13.63 -5.63
CA ASP A 38 1.46 14.44 -4.90
C ASP A 38 0.76 15.43 -3.97
N SER A 39 -0.45 15.86 -4.32
CA SER A 39 -1.30 16.68 -3.44
C SER A 39 -1.64 15.97 -2.13
N ASP A 40 -1.88 14.65 -2.15
CA ASP A 40 -2.19 13.87 -0.95
C ASP A 40 -0.92 13.72 -0.07
N ILE A 41 0.25 13.54 -0.69
CA ILE A 41 1.54 13.52 0.00
C ILE A 41 1.83 14.88 0.63
N LEU A 42 1.68 15.97 -0.14
CA LEU A 42 1.90 17.33 0.33
C LEU A 42 0.97 17.70 1.49
N GLU A 43 -0.26 17.22 1.50
CA GLU A 43 -1.18 17.41 2.63
C GLU A 43 -0.61 16.80 3.92
N VAL A 44 -0.12 15.55 3.86
CA VAL A 44 0.52 14.89 5.01
C VAL A 44 1.76 15.66 5.45
N LEU A 45 2.63 16.05 4.52
CA LEU A 45 3.85 16.78 4.87
C LEU A 45 3.51 18.12 5.54
N ASN A 46 2.51 18.84 5.04
CA ASN A 46 2.07 20.10 5.64
C ASN A 46 1.50 19.90 7.06
N GLN A 47 0.80 18.80 7.32
CA GLN A 47 0.34 18.42 8.67
C GLN A 47 1.50 18.06 9.63
N ASN A 48 2.67 17.72 9.09
CA ASN A 48 3.87 17.34 9.84
C ASN A 48 4.99 18.39 9.71
N ASN A 49 4.65 19.68 9.70
CA ASN A 49 5.62 20.80 9.65
C ASN A 49 6.59 20.75 8.45
N ARG A 50 6.15 20.17 7.33
CA ARG A 50 6.94 19.95 6.11
C ARG A 50 8.16 19.05 6.33
N ASP A 51 8.14 18.22 7.37
CA ASP A 51 9.15 17.21 7.58
C ASP A 51 9.03 16.10 6.53
N VAL A 52 10.10 15.90 5.76
CA VAL A 52 10.18 14.85 4.74
C VAL A 52 10.59 13.49 5.31
N ASN A 53 11.05 13.45 6.57
CA ASN A 53 11.52 12.24 7.25
C ASN A 53 10.45 11.65 8.20
N ILE A 54 9.18 11.81 7.85
CA ILE A 54 8.08 11.21 8.61
C ILE A 54 8.00 9.70 8.40
N SER A 55 7.50 9.01 9.42
CA SER A 55 7.32 7.56 9.36
C SER A 55 6.16 7.16 8.44
N ILE A 56 6.17 5.92 7.92
CA ILE A 56 5.12 5.41 7.01
C ILE A 56 3.71 5.55 7.60
N VAL A 57 3.54 5.29 8.90
CA VAL A 57 2.23 5.35 9.56
C VAL A 57 1.65 6.77 9.53
N GLU A 58 2.49 7.81 9.47
CA GLU A 58 2.05 9.20 9.37
C GLU A 58 1.37 9.49 8.02
N TYR A 59 1.82 8.85 6.93
CA TYR A 59 1.16 8.98 5.64
C TYR A 59 -0.28 8.44 5.64
N PHE A 60 -0.59 7.49 6.52
CA PHE A 60 -1.93 6.93 6.64
C PHE A 60 -2.91 7.91 7.32
N LYS A 61 -2.45 9.11 7.72
CA LYS A 61 -3.33 10.20 8.16
C LYS A 61 -4.18 10.77 7.04
N ASN A 62 -3.73 10.68 5.78
CA ASN A 62 -4.53 11.04 4.62
C ASN A 62 -5.42 9.85 4.21
N ASP A 63 -6.72 10.09 4.05
CA ASP A 63 -7.70 9.02 3.79
C ASP A 63 -7.48 8.31 2.45
N LYS A 64 -6.99 9.01 1.42
CA LYS A 64 -6.71 8.38 0.13
C LYS A 64 -5.51 7.43 0.22
N ILE A 65 -4.49 7.81 1.00
CA ILE A 65 -3.35 6.94 1.29
C ILE A 65 -3.79 5.74 2.13
N LEU A 66 -4.66 5.96 3.13
CA LEU A 66 -5.20 4.86 3.93
C LEU A 66 -6.02 3.88 3.09
N ILE A 67 -6.93 4.38 2.24
CA ILE A 67 -7.71 3.55 1.31
C ILE A 67 -6.77 2.77 0.40
N ARG A 68 -5.70 3.41 -0.07
CA ARG A 68 -4.69 2.75 -0.88
C ARG A 68 -4.00 1.61 -0.11
N ALA A 69 -3.63 1.84 1.14
CA ALA A 69 -3.05 0.82 2.01
C ALA A 69 -4.02 -0.36 2.23
N ILE A 70 -5.30 -0.09 2.46
CA ILE A 70 -6.34 -1.13 2.61
C ILE A 70 -6.44 -1.97 1.33
N LYS A 71 -6.47 -1.34 0.16
CA LYS A 71 -6.51 -2.06 -1.12
C LYS A 71 -5.30 -2.98 -1.29
N VAL A 72 -4.11 -2.48 -0.99
CA VAL A 72 -2.87 -3.27 -1.04
C VAL A 72 -2.89 -4.41 -0.02
N LEU A 73 -3.37 -4.16 1.19
CA LEU A 73 -3.56 -5.17 2.25
C LEU A 73 -4.46 -6.31 1.75
N THR A 74 -5.64 -5.98 1.22
CA THR A 74 -6.60 -6.98 0.70
C THR A 74 -5.98 -7.83 -0.41
N LEU A 75 -5.26 -7.21 -1.36
CA LEU A 75 -4.62 -7.96 -2.45
C LEU A 75 -3.50 -8.87 -1.94
N LEU A 76 -2.74 -8.40 -0.96
CA LEU A 76 -1.69 -9.21 -0.33
C LEU A 76 -2.30 -10.40 0.41
N GLU A 77 -3.42 -10.19 1.11
CA GLU A 77 -4.14 -11.22 1.87
C GLU A 77 -4.64 -12.33 0.95
N LEU A 78 -5.33 -11.94 -0.13
CA LEU A 78 -5.88 -12.85 -1.14
C LEU A 78 -4.81 -13.55 -2.00
N SER A 79 -3.58 -13.02 -2.04
CA SER A 79 -2.47 -13.68 -2.74
C SER A 79 -1.96 -14.87 -1.94
N LYS A 80 -1.71 -16.02 -2.55
CA LYS A 80 -1.11 -17.19 -1.88
C LYS A 80 0.26 -16.85 -1.28
N ASP A 81 1.10 -16.16 -2.05
CA ASP A 81 2.43 -15.75 -1.66
C ASP A 81 2.81 -14.40 -2.30
N PHE A 82 3.97 -13.86 -1.94
CA PHE A 82 4.44 -12.59 -2.49
C PHE A 82 4.77 -12.66 -3.99
N LYS A 83 5.10 -13.84 -4.53
CA LYS A 83 5.36 -14.03 -5.96
C LYS A 83 4.07 -13.88 -6.76
N GLU A 84 2.96 -14.38 -6.24
CA GLU A 84 1.64 -14.19 -6.81
C GLU A 84 1.20 -12.73 -6.75
N PHE A 85 1.38 -12.07 -5.61
CA PHE A 85 1.13 -10.63 -5.47
C PHE A 85 1.89 -9.82 -6.53
N ASN A 86 3.19 -10.10 -6.71
CA ASN A 86 4.05 -9.42 -7.68
C ASN A 86 3.66 -9.63 -9.15
N LYS A 87 2.79 -10.59 -9.50
CA LYS A 87 2.29 -10.71 -10.88
C LYS A 87 1.53 -9.45 -11.31
N TYR A 88 1.00 -8.71 -10.35
CA TYR A 88 0.25 -7.47 -10.57
C TYR A 88 1.12 -6.22 -10.37
N ASP A 89 2.43 -6.36 -10.15
CA ASP A 89 3.34 -5.26 -9.84
C ASP A 89 3.25 -4.10 -10.85
N LYS A 90 3.25 -4.42 -12.15
CA LYS A 90 3.10 -3.44 -13.23
C LYS A 90 1.78 -2.68 -13.20
N ILE A 91 0.72 -3.30 -12.66
CA ILE A 91 -0.60 -2.66 -12.54
C ILE A 91 -0.63 -1.86 -11.26
N LEU A 92 -0.14 -2.42 -10.15
CA LEU A 92 -0.13 -1.80 -8.83
C LEU A 92 0.85 -0.64 -8.68
N LYS A 93 1.86 -0.54 -9.55
CA LYS A 93 2.77 0.62 -9.62
C LYS A 93 2.41 1.61 -10.73
N LYS A 94 1.45 1.30 -11.61
CA LYS A 94 1.06 2.19 -12.71
C LYS A 94 -0.02 3.17 -12.27
N ASP A 95 0.12 4.41 -12.73
CA ASP A 95 -0.77 5.57 -12.62
C ASP A 95 -1.70 5.61 -11.41
N LYS A 96 -1.57 6.72 -10.68
CA LYS A 96 -2.29 7.06 -9.45
C LYS A 96 -3.82 6.88 -9.58
N ASP A 97 -4.35 7.04 -10.80
CA ASP A 97 -5.78 6.88 -11.11
C ASP A 97 -6.17 5.49 -11.66
N ILE A 98 -5.24 4.74 -12.28
CA ILE A 98 -5.56 3.46 -12.97
C ILE A 98 -5.92 2.35 -11.97
N ILE A 99 -5.30 2.34 -10.80
CA ILE A 99 -5.50 1.26 -9.83
C ILE A 99 -6.82 1.40 -9.09
N ILE A 100 -7.32 2.63 -8.92
CA ILE A 100 -8.66 2.84 -8.38
C ILE A 100 -9.68 2.16 -9.29
N VAL A 101 -9.54 2.32 -10.61
CA VAL A 101 -10.43 1.75 -11.62
C VAL A 101 -10.27 0.24 -11.78
N LYS A 102 -9.04 -0.29 -11.66
CA LYS A 102 -8.76 -1.72 -11.90
C LYS A 102 -8.80 -2.61 -10.66
N PHE A 103 -9.01 -2.04 -9.47
CA PHE A 103 -9.01 -2.80 -8.22
C PHE A 103 -10.01 -3.96 -8.25
N ASP A 104 -11.25 -3.70 -8.67
CA ASP A 104 -12.31 -4.71 -8.75
C ASP A 104 -11.99 -5.82 -9.77
N GLU A 105 -11.34 -5.47 -10.88
CA GLU A 105 -10.89 -6.46 -11.88
C GLU A 105 -9.79 -7.37 -11.32
N ILE A 106 -8.85 -6.81 -10.55
CA ILE A 106 -7.79 -7.57 -9.90
C ILE A 106 -8.38 -8.46 -8.81
N LEU A 107 -9.27 -7.92 -7.96
CA LEU A 107 -9.97 -8.68 -6.92
C LEU A 107 -10.72 -9.89 -7.49
N LYS A 108 -11.49 -9.70 -8.57
CA LYS A 108 -12.20 -10.81 -9.23
C LYS A 108 -11.24 -11.91 -9.70
N LYS A 109 -10.04 -11.56 -10.17
CA LYS A 109 -9.02 -12.55 -10.56
C LYS A 109 -8.42 -13.32 -9.39
N PHE A 110 -8.48 -12.76 -8.17
CA PHE A 110 -8.10 -13.47 -6.95
C PHE A 110 -9.22 -14.36 -6.41
N MET A 111 -10.47 -13.91 -6.50
CA MET A 111 -11.63 -14.67 -6.00
C MET A 111 -12.04 -15.86 -6.89
N ASN A 112 -11.72 -15.81 -8.18
CA ASN A 112 -12.07 -16.87 -9.15
C ASN A 112 -10.96 -17.92 -9.36
N LYS A 113 -10.01 -18.04 -8.42
CA LYS A 113 -8.96 -19.07 -8.41
C LYS A 113 -9.25 -20.15 -7.38
#